data_AF-A0A9W6FUR2-F1
#
_entry.id   AF-A0A9W6FUR2-F1
#
_cell.length_a   1.000
_cell.length_b   1.000
_cell.length_c   1.000
_cell.angle_alpha   90.00
_cell.angle_beta   90.00
_cell.angle_gamma   90.00
#
_symmetry.space_group_name_H-M   'P 1'
#
loop_
_entity.id
_entity.type
_entity.pdbx_description
1 polymer ?
#
loop_
_entity_poly.entity_id
_entity_poly.type
_entity_poly.pdbx_seq_one_letter_code
_entity_poly.pdbx_strand_id
1 'polypeptide(L)'
;MRVLIRNTALNGQPLEGDGEIFTGATVTDVVLAMKGASLFSDQRDLEDYIDMVLRNAKMLSGVELAVRGDTPEEKAASFLDALIKHGLAEVQDDKPARIPIPALVWQGIDAVRLSGQTNMLDRPVVARLAGELGYPDAASWIEEHPKEYAEGVFRGFIVDPQGGKS
;
A
#
# COMPACT_ATOMS: atom_id res chain seq x y z
N MET A 1 8.83 0.10 6.26
CA MET A 1 8.56 -0.71 5.04
C MET A 1 7.53 -1.75 5.41
N ARG A 2 6.54 -1.96 4.53
CA ARG A 2 5.53 -3.01 4.67
C ARG A 2 5.55 -3.89 3.44
N VAL A 3 5.53 -5.20 3.65
CA VAL A 3 5.52 -6.19 2.58
C VAL A 3 4.37 -7.15 2.83
N LEU A 4 3.50 -7.28 1.85
CA LEU A 4 2.50 -8.34 1.80
C LEU A 4 3.15 -9.57 1.16
N ILE A 5 3.22 -10.67 1.90
CA ILE A 5 3.58 -11.99 1.37
C ILE A 5 2.28 -12.71 1.04
N ARG A 6 2.08 -13.06 -0.23
CA ARG A 6 0.82 -13.62 -0.72
C ARG A 6 0.73 -15.11 -0.41
N ASN A 7 -0.47 -15.54 -0.02
CA ASN A 7 -0.77 -16.96 0.05
C ASN A 7 -0.74 -17.57 -1.35
N THR A 8 -0.36 -18.86 -1.41
CA THR A 8 -0.35 -19.60 -2.67
C THR A 8 -1.47 -20.61 -2.69
N ALA A 9 -2.12 -20.76 -3.85
CA ALA A 9 -3.04 -21.85 -4.10
C ALA A 9 -2.29 -23.19 -4.17
N LEU A 10 -3.03 -24.30 -4.14
CA LEU A 10 -2.47 -25.66 -4.24
C LEU A 10 -1.63 -25.91 -5.50
N ASN A 11 -1.80 -25.08 -6.54
CA ASN A 11 -1.02 -25.10 -7.78
C ASN A 11 0.21 -24.17 -7.75
N GLY A 12 0.53 -23.58 -6.59
CA GLY A 12 1.66 -22.67 -6.40
C GLY A 12 1.45 -21.23 -6.89
N GLN A 13 0.27 -20.90 -7.44
CA GLN A 13 -0.01 -19.54 -7.92
C GLN A 13 -0.39 -18.61 -6.76
N PRO A 14 0.08 -17.35 -6.77
CA PRO A 14 -0.26 -16.38 -5.73
C PRO A 14 -1.76 -16.01 -5.79
N LEU A 15 -2.38 -15.89 -4.62
CA LEU A 15 -3.76 -15.42 -4.46
C LEU A 15 -3.79 -13.90 -4.30
N GLU A 16 -4.67 -13.22 -5.02
CA GLU A 16 -4.85 -11.77 -4.88
C GLU A 16 -5.60 -11.41 -3.60
N GLY A 17 -5.08 -10.44 -2.85
CA GLY A 17 -5.70 -9.92 -1.63
C GLY A 17 -5.61 -10.84 -0.41
N ASP A 18 -4.98 -12.01 -0.52
CA ASP A 18 -4.81 -12.98 0.56
C ASP A 18 -3.32 -13.19 0.88
N GLY A 19 -2.96 -13.09 2.15
CA GLY A 19 -1.57 -13.13 2.60
C GLY A 19 -1.33 -12.51 3.97
N GLU A 20 -0.06 -12.43 4.35
CA GLU A 20 0.40 -11.90 5.63
C GLU A 20 1.27 -10.65 5.42
N ILE A 21 1.05 -9.61 6.23
CA ILE A 21 1.79 -8.35 6.15
C ILE A 21 2.91 -8.36 7.18
N PHE A 22 4.13 -8.18 6.70
CA PHE A 22 5.33 -8.01 7.51
C PHE A 22 5.80 -6.57 7.48
N THR A 23 6.24 -6.06 8.64
CA THR A 23 6.68 -4.67 8.80
C THR A 23 8.08 -4.62 9.40
N GLY A 24 8.92 -3.72 8.87
CA GLY A 24 10.31 -3.57 9.29
C GLY A 24 10.87 -2.20 8.94
N ALA A 25 11.93 -1.79 9.66
CA ALA A 25 12.64 -0.55 9.37
C ALA A 25 13.58 -0.73 8.16
N THR A 26 14.18 -1.90 8.03
CA THR A 26 15.03 -2.34 6.91
C THR A 26 14.44 -3.55 6.19
N VAL A 27 15.01 -3.92 5.03
CA VAL A 27 14.59 -5.14 4.32
C VAL A 27 14.95 -6.38 5.14
N THR A 28 16.11 -6.37 5.79
CA THR A 28 16.50 -7.45 6.71
C THR A 28 15.49 -7.63 7.84
N ASP A 29 14.99 -6.55 8.44
CA ASP A 29 13.98 -6.64 9.51
C ASP A 29 12.68 -7.32 9.03
N VAL A 30 12.25 -7.03 7.80
CA VAL A 30 11.08 -7.67 7.19
C VAL A 30 11.32 -9.18 7.03
N VAL A 31 12.47 -9.58 6.49
CA VAL A 31 12.80 -11.01 6.30
C VAL A 31 12.96 -11.73 7.64
N LEU A 32 13.50 -11.06 8.67
CA LEU A 32 13.56 -11.59 10.03
C LEU A 32 12.15 -11.75 10.64
N ALA A 33 11.24 -10.83 10.39
CA ALA A 33 9.84 -10.95 10.80
C ALA A 33 9.17 -12.16 10.12
N MET A 34 9.40 -12.35 8.82
CA MET A 34 8.93 -13.52 8.07
C MET A 34 9.47 -14.84 8.66
N LYS A 35 10.75 -14.88 9.02
CA LYS A 35 11.36 -16.02 9.72
C LYS A 35 10.66 -16.31 11.05
N GLY A 36 10.40 -15.27 11.84
CA GLY A 36 9.76 -15.37 13.16
C GLY A 36 8.32 -15.90 13.11
N ALA A 37 7.57 -15.59 12.06
CA ALA A 37 6.21 -16.11 11.86
C ALA A 37 6.16 -17.52 11.27
N SER A 38 7.26 -17.99 10.66
CA SER A 38 7.29 -19.33 10.08
C SER A 38 7.22 -20.41 11.17
N LEU A 39 6.38 -21.43 10.95
CA LEU A 39 6.30 -22.62 11.81
C LEU A 39 7.60 -23.44 11.85
N PHE A 40 8.62 -23.03 11.09
CA PHE A 40 9.94 -23.68 10.96
C PHE A 40 11.04 -22.85 11.65
N SER A 41 10.74 -22.34 12.84
CA SER A 41 11.58 -21.40 13.61
C SER A 41 12.90 -22.00 14.16
N ASP A 42 13.16 -23.29 13.94
CA ASP A 42 14.38 -23.99 14.37
C ASP A 42 15.64 -23.59 13.56
N GLN A 43 15.50 -22.82 12.47
CA GLN A 43 16.64 -22.30 11.71
C GLN A 43 17.37 -21.22 12.52
N ARG A 44 18.69 -21.36 12.71
CA ARG A 44 19.46 -20.45 13.58
C ARG A 44 19.64 -19.07 12.96
N ASP A 45 19.94 -19.02 11.66
CA ASP A 45 20.36 -17.78 10.99
C ASP A 45 19.47 -17.39 9.79
N LEU A 46 19.60 -16.14 9.33
CA LEU A 46 18.81 -15.55 8.23
C LEU A 46 19.03 -16.29 6.90
N GLU A 47 20.28 -16.67 6.61
CA GLU A 47 20.65 -17.31 5.34
C GLU A 47 20.04 -18.71 5.23
N ASP A 48 20.06 -19.48 6.32
CA ASP A 48 19.43 -20.80 6.38
C ASP A 48 17.92 -20.72 6.11
N TYR A 49 17.28 -19.66 6.64
CA TYR A 49 15.87 -19.38 6.38
C TYR A 49 15.62 -19.06 4.91
N ILE A 50 16.42 -18.18 4.29
CA ILE A 50 16.31 -17.85 2.86
C ILE A 50 16.46 -19.13 2.03
N ASP A 51 17.52 -19.91 2.27
CA ASP A 51 17.79 -21.14 1.53
C ASP A 51 16.66 -22.17 1.68
N MET A 52 16.06 -22.28 2.86
CA MET A 52 14.87 -23.11 3.08
C MET A 52 13.70 -22.64 2.21
N VAL A 53 13.42 -21.33 2.16
CA VAL A 53 12.34 -20.79 1.32
C VAL A 53 12.62 -21.02 -0.15
N LEU A 54 13.85 -20.83 -0.63
CA LEU A 54 14.23 -21.10 -2.02
C LEU A 54 14.01 -22.57 -2.40
N ARG A 55 14.42 -23.50 -1.52
CA ARG A 55 14.17 -24.94 -1.72
C ARG A 55 12.67 -25.25 -1.77
N ASN A 56 11.88 -24.67 -0.88
CA ASN A 56 10.45 -24.90 -0.83
C ASN A 56 9.73 -24.31 -2.05
N ALA A 57 10.09 -23.11 -2.49
CA ALA A 57 9.56 -22.51 -3.71
C ALA A 57 9.83 -23.41 -4.94
N LYS A 58 11.04 -23.96 -5.04
CA LYS A 58 11.38 -24.89 -6.13
C LYS A 58 10.60 -26.20 -6.03
N MET A 59 10.52 -26.81 -4.84
CA MET A 59 9.91 -28.13 -4.65
C MET A 59 8.38 -28.11 -4.66
N LEU A 60 7.76 -27.07 -4.10
CA LEU A 60 6.31 -27.02 -3.87
C LEU A 60 5.57 -26.20 -4.93
N SER A 61 6.16 -25.11 -5.43
CA SER A 61 5.54 -24.25 -6.44
C SER A 61 6.24 -24.28 -7.80
N GLY A 62 7.36 -25.02 -7.93
CA GLY A 62 8.13 -25.08 -9.17
C GLY A 62 8.81 -23.76 -9.54
N VAL A 63 8.89 -22.82 -8.60
CA VAL A 63 9.46 -21.49 -8.82
C VAL A 63 10.93 -21.50 -8.44
N GLU A 64 11.81 -21.25 -9.40
CA GLU A 64 13.23 -21.06 -9.15
C GLU A 64 13.53 -19.59 -8.81
N LEU A 65 13.76 -19.33 -7.53
CA LEU A 65 14.18 -18.04 -7.02
C LEU A 65 15.72 -17.99 -6.96
N ALA A 66 16.31 -16.88 -7.40
CA ALA A 66 17.75 -16.67 -7.36
C ALA A 66 18.08 -15.46 -6.47
N VAL A 67 18.96 -15.66 -5.48
CA VAL A 67 19.40 -14.63 -4.54
C VAL A 67 20.88 -14.34 -4.77
N ARG A 68 21.25 -13.06 -4.74
CA ARG A 68 22.62 -12.56 -4.89
C ARG A 68 22.98 -11.65 -3.71
N GLY A 69 24.28 -11.47 -3.48
CA GLY A 69 24.80 -10.59 -2.43
C GLY A 69 25.77 -11.31 -1.50
N ASP A 70 26.69 -10.54 -0.92
CA ASP A 70 27.72 -11.06 -0.01
C ASP A 70 27.38 -10.74 1.46
N THR A 71 26.53 -9.73 1.69
CA THR A 71 26.06 -9.34 3.02
C THR A 71 24.62 -9.81 3.29
N PRO A 72 24.22 -9.96 4.57
CA PRO A 72 22.84 -10.29 4.94
C PRO A 72 21.80 -9.32 4.36
N GLU A 73 22.11 -8.02 4.32
CA GLU A 73 21.21 -6.99 3.77
C GLU A 73 21.03 -7.16 2.26
N GLU A 74 22.12 -7.37 1.51
CA GLU A 74 22.05 -7.58 0.06
C GLU A 74 21.31 -8.88 -0.29
N LYS A 75 21.53 -9.95 0.48
CA LYS A 75 20.80 -11.21 0.32
C LYS A 75 19.32 -11.04 0.63
N ALA A 76 18.97 -10.34 1.71
CA ALA A 76 17.58 -10.05 2.05
C ALA A 76 16.88 -9.21 0.98
N ALA A 77 17.56 -8.18 0.46
CA ALA A 77 17.07 -7.36 -0.64
C ALA A 77 16.86 -8.18 -1.91
N SER A 78 17.86 -8.96 -2.34
CA SER A 78 17.75 -9.80 -3.54
C SER A 78 16.69 -10.90 -3.39
N PHE A 79 16.51 -11.44 -2.18
CA PHE A 79 15.46 -12.40 -1.87
C PHE A 79 14.06 -11.79 -2.00
N LEU A 80 13.85 -10.62 -1.39
CA LEU A 80 12.58 -9.93 -1.46
C LEU A 80 12.24 -9.51 -2.90
N ASP A 81 13.22 -9.00 -3.65
CA ASP A 81 13.07 -8.68 -5.08
C ASP A 81 12.67 -9.91 -5.90
N ALA A 82 13.24 -11.08 -5.61
CA ALA A 82 12.86 -12.32 -6.27
C ALA A 82 11.39 -12.68 -5.97
N LEU A 83 10.96 -12.57 -4.71
CA LEU A 83 9.55 -12.81 -4.36
C LEU A 83 8.60 -11.84 -5.07
N ILE A 84 8.96 -10.55 -5.11
CA ILE A 84 8.15 -9.53 -5.79
C ILE A 84 8.05 -9.80 -7.29
N LYS A 85 9.19 -10.11 -7.94
CA LYS A 85 9.25 -10.41 -9.37
C LYS A 85 8.37 -11.60 -9.76
N HIS A 86 8.24 -12.58 -8.87
CA HIS A 86 7.40 -13.76 -9.07
C HIS A 86 5.95 -13.58 -8.57
N GLY A 87 5.59 -12.38 -8.12
CA GLY A 87 4.24 -12.07 -7.62
C GLY A 87 3.91 -12.74 -6.29
N LEU A 88 4.91 -13.26 -5.56
CA LEU A 88 4.77 -13.89 -4.24
C LEU A 88 4.79 -12.86 -3.11
N ALA A 89 5.30 -11.66 -3.39
CA ALA A 89 5.35 -10.54 -2.46
C ALA A 89 4.98 -9.22 -3.14
N GLU A 90 4.51 -8.26 -2.36
CA GLU A 90 4.26 -6.89 -2.81
C GLU A 90 4.69 -5.91 -1.73
N VAL A 91 5.49 -4.90 -2.11
CA VAL A 91 5.81 -3.79 -1.22
C VAL A 91 4.58 -2.88 -1.16
N GLN A 92 3.99 -2.78 0.03
CA GLN A 92 2.98 -1.76 0.29
C GLN A 92 3.69 -0.48 0.69
N ASP A 93 3.53 0.56 -0.15
CA ASP A 93 3.91 1.91 0.23
C ASP A 93 3.14 2.30 1.50
N ASP A 94 3.86 2.71 2.54
CA ASP A 94 3.30 3.25 3.80
C ASP A 94 2.52 4.57 3.60
N LYS A 95 2.35 5.02 2.35
CA LYS A 95 1.58 6.22 2.06
C LYS A 95 0.14 5.94 2.45
N PRO A 96 -0.41 6.71 3.41
CA PRO A 96 -1.80 6.54 3.79
C PRO A 96 -2.67 6.69 2.54
N ALA A 97 -3.61 5.76 2.37
CA ALA A 97 -4.45 5.70 1.19
C ALA A 97 -5.07 7.08 0.91
N ARG A 98 -4.88 7.58 -0.32
CA ARG A 98 -5.52 8.81 -0.78
C ARG A 98 -7.02 8.60 -0.88
N ILE A 99 -7.78 9.67 -0.66
CA ILE A 99 -9.24 9.59 -0.67
C ILE A 99 -9.75 9.67 -2.12
N PRO A 100 -10.41 8.61 -2.64
CA PRO A 100 -11.01 8.65 -3.96
C PRO A 100 -12.21 9.58 -3.94
N ILE A 101 -12.27 10.50 -4.90
CA ILE A 101 -13.40 11.42 -5.06
C ILE A 101 -13.80 11.54 -6.54
N PRO A 102 -15.08 11.82 -6.83
CA PRO A 102 -15.53 12.13 -8.17
C PRO A 102 -14.79 13.33 -8.77
N ALA A 103 -14.60 13.32 -10.09
CA ALA A 103 -13.94 14.43 -10.80
C ALA A 103 -14.64 15.78 -10.58
N LEU A 104 -15.98 15.80 -10.51
CA LEU A 104 -16.76 17.02 -10.26
C LEU A 104 -16.50 17.60 -8.86
N VAL A 105 -16.36 16.72 -7.86
CA VAL A 105 -16.01 17.13 -6.49
C VAL A 105 -14.59 17.70 -6.44
N TRP A 106 -13.64 17.04 -7.12
CA TRP A 106 -12.26 17.52 -7.19
C TRP A 106 -12.16 18.91 -7.82
N GLN A 107 -12.89 19.18 -8.91
CA GLN A 107 -12.88 20.49 -9.55
C GLN A 107 -13.25 21.62 -8.59
N GLY A 108 -14.27 21.42 -7.76
CA GLY A 108 -14.67 22.43 -6.77
C GLY A 108 -13.67 22.59 -5.63
N ILE A 109 -13.14 21.48 -5.09
CA ILE A 109 -12.09 21.53 -4.05
C ILE A 109 -10.84 22.24 -4.58
N ASP A 110 -10.40 21.92 -5.80
CA ASP A 110 -9.23 22.51 -6.42
C ASP A 110 -9.45 23.99 -6.76
N ALA A 111 -10.65 24.38 -7.21
CA ALA A 111 -11.01 25.77 -7.45
C ALA A 111 -10.92 26.62 -6.16
N VAL A 112 -11.47 26.13 -5.03
CA VAL A 112 -11.36 26.82 -3.75
C VAL A 112 -9.90 26.91 -3.32
N ARG A 113 -9.14 25.82 -3.43
CA ARG A 113 -7.71 25.78 -3.10
C ARG A 113 -6.90 26.80 -3.92
N LEU A 114 -7.12 26.85 -5.24
CA LEU A 114 -6.44 27.77 -6.15
C LEU A 114 -6.86 29.23 -5.92
N SER A 115 -8.07 29.47 -5.40
CA SER A 115 -8.50 30.82 -5.06
C SER A 115 -7.72 31.45 -3.91
N GLY A 116 -7.16 30.63 -3.01
CA GLY A 116 -6.40 31.09 -1.84
C GLY A 116 -7.22 31.85 -0.79
N GLN A 117 -8.55 31.84 -0.88
CA GLN A 117 -9.44 32.66 -0.04
C GLN A 117 -9.65 32.11 1.38
N THR A 118 -9.35 30.83 1.61
CA THR A 118 -9.51 30.19 2.93
C THR A 118 -8.45 29.14 3.17
N ASN A 119 -8.28 28.76 4.43
CA ASN A 119 -7.54 27.56 4.79
C ASN A 119 -8.40 26.33 4.49
N MET A 120 -7.83 25.31 3.85
CA MET A 120 -8.57 24.07 3.50
C MET A 120 -9.01 23.26 4.73
N LEU A 121 -8.52 23.58 5.94
CA LEU A 121 -9.01 23.02 7.20
C LEU A 121 -10.33 23.67 7.67
N ASP A 122 -10.69 24.84 7.16
CA ASP A 122 -11.96 25.51 7.46
C ASP A 122 -13.07 24.96 6.56
N ARG A 123 -13.44 23.70 6.83
CA ARG A 123 -14.41 22.94 6.05
C ARG A 123 -15.72 23.70 5.78
N PRO A 124 -16.36 24.37 6.78
CA PRO A 124 -17.57 25.17 6.51
C PRO A 124 -17.35 26.28 5.49
N VAL A 125 -16.21 27.00 5.57
CA VAL A 125 -15.91 28.07 4.60
C VAL A 125 -15.57 27.49 3.23
N VAL A 126 -14.88 26.36 3.15
CA VAL A 126 -14.59 25.69 1.88
C VAL A 126 -15.88 25.24 1.17
N ALA A 127 -16.82 24.62 1.90
CA ALA A 127 -18.11 24.22 1.32
C ALA A 127 -18.89 25.43 0.77
N ARG A 128 -18.95 26.52 1.55
CA ARG A 128 -19.59 27.76 1.11
C ARG A 128 -18.94 28.33 -0.15
N LEU A 129 -17.60 28.46 -0.16
CA LEU A 129 -16.86 29.00 -1.31
C LEU A 129 -17.00 28.10 -2.55
N ALA A 130 -17.03 26.78 -2.39
CA ALA A 130 -17.27 25.87 -3.50
C ALA A 130 -18.64 26.14 -4.16
N GLY A 131 -19.68 26.36 -3.35
CA GLY A 131 -21.00 26.76 -3.82
C GLY A 131 -21.00 28.12 -4.52
N GLU A 132 -20.37 29.13 -3.93
CA GLU A 132 -20.24 30.49 -4.49
C GLU A 132 -19.49 30.52 -5.83
N LEU A 133 -18.52 29.62 -6.01
CA LEU A 133 -17.75 29.45 -7.25
C LEU A 133 -18.47 28.61 -8.31
N GLY A 134 -19.69 28.13 -8.04
CA GLY A 134 -20.50 27.37 -8.99
C GLY A 134 -20.24 25.86 -8.99
N TYR A 135 -19.69 25.31 -7.91
CA TYR A 135 -19.45 23.87 -7.72
C TYR A 135 -20.37 23.28 -6.62
N PRO A 136 -21.69 23.20 -6.85
CA PRO A 136 -22.64 22.73 -5.84
C PRO A 136 -22.39 21.26 -5.43
N ASP A 137 -21.97 20.40 -6.37
CA ASP A 137 -21.67 19.00 -6.07
C ASP A 137 -20.49 18.87 -5.08
N ALA A 138 -19.48 19.71 -5.23
CA ALA A 138 -18.36 19.75 -4.28
C ALA A 138 -18.80 20.29 -2.92
N ALA A 139 -19.63 21.34 -2.89
CA ALA A 139 -20.16 21.90 -1.66
C ALA A 139 -20.96 20.85 -0.86
N SER A 140 -21.91 20.18 -1.51
CA SER A 140 -22.70 19.10 -0.91
C SER A 140 -21.82 17.95 -0.43
N TRP A 141 -20.85 17.51 -1.24
CA TRP A 141 -19.96 16.42 -0.84
C TRP A 141 -19.12 16.77 0.40
N ILE A 142 -18.58 17.98 0.49
CA ILE A 142 -17.79 18.43 1.67
C ILE A 142 -18.65 18.47 2.95
N GLU A 143 -19.94 18.78 2.80
CA GLU A 143 -20.89 18.78 3.92
C GLU A 143 -21.24 17.36 4.37
N GLU A 144 -21.50 16.46 3.43
CA GLU A 144 -21.92 15.07 3.65
C GLU A 144 -20.77 14.14 4.07
N HIS A 145 -19.53 14.45 3.66
CA HIS A 145 -18.34 13.61 3.88
C HIS A 145 -17.23 14.31 4.68
N PRO A 146 -17.50 14.76 5.93
CA PRO A 146 -16.55 15.56 6.71
C PRO A 146 -15.26 14.79 7.06
N LYS A 147 -15.35 13.47 7.24
CA LYS A 147 -14.20 12.63 7.57
C LYS A 147 -13.30 12.45 6.35
N GLU A 148 -13.87 12.04 5.22
CA GLU A 148 -13.16 11.81 3.96
C GLU A 148 -12.53 13.10 3.45
N TYR A 149 -13.24 14.23 3.59
CA TYR A 149 -12.67 15.54 3.29
C TYR A 149 -11.43 15.84 4.16
N ALA A 150 -11.54 15.69 5.48
CA ALA A 150 -10.41 15.93 6.40
C ALA A 150 -9.24 14.98 6.10
N GLU A 151 -9.50 13.69 5.91
CA GLU A 151 -8.49 12.71 5.55
C GLU A 151 -7.83 13.05 4.20
N GLY A 152 -8.59 13.52 3.21
CA GLY A 152 -8.06 13.91 1.91
C GLY A 152 -7.23 15.19 1.96
N VAL A 153 -7.54 16.13 2.85
CA VAL A 153 -6.68 17.31 3.11
C VAL A 153 -5.32 16.88 3.68
N PHE A 154 -5.28 15.86 4.56
CA PHE A 154 -4.02 15.40 5.16
C PHE A 154 -3.25 14.37 4.31
N ARG A 155 -3.96 13.46 3.63
CA ARG A 155 -3.39 12.30 2.92
C ARG A 155 -3.34 12.49 1.40
N GLY A 156 -4.09 13.46 0.89
CA GLY A 156 -4.29 13.72 -0.53
C GLY A 156 -5.56 13.07 -1.07
N PHE A 157 -6.08 13.65 -2.15
CA PHE A 157 -7.18 13.11 -2.93
C PHE A 157 -6.66 12.37 -4.16
N ILE A 158 -7.45 11.41 -4.67
CA ILE A 158 -7.26 10.80 -5.98
C ILE A 158 -8.58 10.87 -6.75
N VAL A 159 -8.52 11.25 -8.03
CA VAL A 159 -9.72 11.36 -8.86
C VAL A 159 -10.10 9.97 -9.36
N ASP A 160 -11.28 9.52 -8.96
CA ASP A 160 -11.88 8.29 -9.47
C ASP A 160 -12.94 8.64 -10.54
N PRO A 161 -12.75 8.22 -11.80
CA PRO A 161 -13.72 8.45 -12.88
C PRO A 161 -15.11 7.85 -12.61
N GLN A 162 -15.22 6.85 -11.74
CA GLN A 162 -16.49 6.14 -11.46
C GLN A 162 -17.18 6.59 -10.17
N GLY A 163 -16.58 7.53 -9.43
CA GLY A 163 -17.19 8.16 -8.26
C GLY A 163 -17.54 7.18 -7.14
N GLY A 164 -16.52 6.76 -6.38
CA GLY A 164 -16.66 6.40 -4.97
C GLY A 164 -17.78 5.40 -4.66
N LYS A 165 -17.65 4.16 -5.15
CA LYS A 165 -18.33 3.02 -4.55
C LYS A 165 -17.30 2.15 -3.84
N SER A 166 -17.24 2.30 -2.52
CA SER A 166 -16.83 1.25 -1.59
C SER A 166 -17.92 1.10 -0.54
#